data_AF-A0AAW6D2G1-F1
#
_entry.id   AF-A0AAW6D2G1-F1
#
_cell.length_a   1.000
_cell.length_b   1.000
_cell.length_c   1.000
_cell.angle_alpha   90.00
_cell.angle_beta   90.00
_cell.angle_gamma   90.00
#
_symmetry.space_group_name_H-M   'P 1'
#
loop_
_entity.id
_entity.type
_entity.pdbx_description
1 polymer ?
#
loop_
_entity_poly.entity_id
_entity_poly.type
_entity_poly.pdbx_seq_one_letter_code
_entity_poly.pdbx_strand_id
1 'polypeptide(L)'
;GNKDAWKLHNRLALGGTADTALMELLKRKPNIRNICLCLDNDSAGRTAAKEIAGKLRSMGYINIYERYPNEKDYNDELKKVKSIINEQAEENEQ
;
A
#
# COMPACT_ATOMS: atom_id res chain seq x y z
N GLY A 1 -5.63 -0.07 -18.16
CA GLY A 1 -4.61 0.44 -17.21
C GLY A 1 -3.26 0.53 -17.91
N ASN A 2 -2.43 1.53 -17.57
CA ASN A 2 -1.10 1.70 -18.18
C ASN A 2 -0.14 0.58 -17.73
N LYS A 3 0.34 -0.23 -18.67
CA LYS A 3 1.25 -1.37 -18.44
C LYS A 3 2.63 -0.99 -17.90
N ASP A 4 3.05 0.26 -18.06
CA ASP A 4 4.35 0.77 -17.63
C ASP A 4 4.28 1.54 -16.30
N ALA A 5 3.10 1.64 -15.67
CA ALA A 5 2.92 2.37 -14.42
C ALA A 5 3.84 1.87 -13.29
N TRP A 6 4.26 0.60 -13.31
CA TRP A 6 5.19 0.03 -12.33
C TRP A 6 6.59 0.68 -12.36
N LYS A 7 7.02 1.25 -13.50
CA LYS A 7 8.32 1.92 -13.62
C LYS A 7 8.34 3.32 -12.98
N LEU A 8 7.17 3.92 -12.76
CA LEU A 8 7.03 5.26 -12.21
C LEU A 8 7.06 5.29 -10.68
N HIS A 9 6.93 4.13 -10.03
CA HIS A 9 6.79 4.04 -8.58
C HIS A 9 7.78 3.04 -7.98
N ASN A 10 8.46 3.47 -6.93
CA ASN A 10 9.21 2.56 -6.06
C ASN A 10 8.21 1.88 -5.12
N ARG A 11 8.24 0.55 -5.05
CA ARG A 11 7.43 -0.25 -4.11
C ARG A 11 8.37 -0.99 -3.16
N LEU A 12 8.03 -0.97 -1.88
CA LEU A 12 8.79 -1.66 -0.83
C LEU A 12 7.81 -2.45 0.02
N ALA A 13 8.10 -3.74 0.23
CA ALA A 13 7.42 -4.56 1.21
C ALA A 13 8.21 -4.49 2.53
N LEU A 14 7.51 -4.23 3.64
CA LEU A 14 8.13 -4.08 4.96
C LEU A 14 8.43 -5.42 5.65
N GLY A 15 7.86 -6.53 5.15
CA GLY A 15 7.95 -7.84 5.81
C GLY A 15 7.14 -7.92 7.12
N GLY A 16 6.07 -7.12 7.24
CA GLY A 16 5.25 -6.97 8.43
C GLY A 16 4.90 -5.50 8.69
N THR A 17 4.78 -5.12 9.96
CA THR A 17 4.50 -3.74 10.39
C THR A 17 5.76 -2.94 10.76
N ALA A 18 6.94 -3.54 10.68
CA ALA A 18 8.20 -2.89 11.05
C ALA A 18 8.67 -1.90 9.98
N ASP A 19 9.13 -0.72 10.40
CA ASP A 19 9.56 0.36 9.51
C ASP A 19 11.04 0.34 9.13
N THR A 20 11.81 -0.61 9.65
CA THR A 20 13.26 -0.70 9.46
C THR A 20 13.67 -0.66 7.99
N ALA A 21 12.99 -1.42 7.13
CA ALA A 21 13.28 -1.45 5.70
C ALA A 21 13.01 -0.10 5.02
N LEU A 22 11.94 0.59 5.44
CA LEU A 22 11.60 1.91 4.92
C LEU A 22 12.64 2.95 5.32
N MET A 23 13.04 2.95 6.59
CA MET A 23 14.03 3.91 7.09
C MET A 23 15.38 3.74 6.39
N GLU A 24 15.81 2.50 6.15
CA GLU A 24 17.04 2.23 5.42
C GLU A 24 16.96 2.67 3.95
N LEU A 25 15.82 2.45 3.29
CA LEU A 25 15.60 2.92 1.92
C LEU A 25 15.67 4.46 1.83
N LEU A 26 15.01 5.17 2.74
CA LEU A 26 14.98 6.63 2.76
C LEU A 26 16.36 7.24 3.02
N LYS A 27 17.19 6.60 3.85
CA LYS A 27 18.59 7.00 4.04
C LYS A 27 19.40 6.89 2.74
N ARG A 28 19.20 5.82 1.97
CA ARG A 28 19.92 5.58 0.71
C ARG A 28 19.39 6.39 -0.47
N LYS A 29 18.14 6.85 -0.40
CA LYS A 29 17.43 7.56 -1.48
C LYS A 29 16.83 8.88 -0.96
N PRO A 30 17.66 9.89 -0.67
CA PRO A 30 17.21 11.16 -0.10
C PRO A 30 16.33 12.00 -1.05
N ASN A 31 16.22 11.62 -2.31
CA ASN A 31 15.37 12.26 -3.31
C ASN A 31 13.90 11.84 -3.22
N ILE A 32 13.57 10.80 -2.44
CA ILE A 32 12.17 10.41 -2.20
C ILE A 32 11.54 11.48 -1.31
N ARG A 33 10.38 12.00 -1.71
CA ARG A 33 9.63 13.00 -0.93
C ARG A 33 8.18 12.63 -0.67
N ASN A 34 7.61 11.80 -1.54
CA ASN A 34 6.23 11.35 -1.45
C ASN A 34 6.21 9.89 -0.99
N ILE A 35 5.52 9.63 0.11
CA ILE A 35 5.43 8.30 0.71
C ILE A 35 3.96 7.93 0.81
N CYS A 36 3.61 6.75 0.29
CA CYS A 36 2.28 6.18 0.43
C CYS A 36 2.38 4.91 1.26
N LEU A 37 1.74 4.91 2.43
CA LEU A 37 1.63 3.77 3.32
C LEU A 37 0.37 2.98 2.95
N CYS A 38 0.56 1.73 2.57
CA CYS A 38 -0.47 0.81 2.09
C CYS A 38 -0.49 -0.45 2.95
N LEU A 39 -0.75 -0.29 4.26
CA LEU A 39 -0.83 -1.42 5.20
C LEU A 39 -2.25 -2.01 5.21
N ASP A 40 -2.38 -3.17 5.87
CA ASP A 40 -3.65 -3.86 6.03
C ASP A 40 -4.70 -2.95 6.68
N ASN A 41 -5.95 -3.14 6.27
CA ASN A 41 -7.12 -2.45 6.80
C ASN A 41 -7.61 -3.08 8.11
N ASP A 42 -6.71 -3.54 8.97
CA ASP A 42 -7.02 -4.03 10.30
C ASP A 42 -6.44 -3.10 11.39
N SER A 43 -6.70 -3.44 12.66
CA SER A 43 -6.25 -2.61 13.78
C SER A 43 -4.73 -2.50 13.85
N ALA A 44 -4.00 -3.58 13.57
CA ALA A 44 -2.54 -3.62 13.63
C ALA A 44 -1.93 -2.80 12.48
N GLY A 45 -2.41 -3.00 11.26
CA GLY A 45 -1.96 -2.27 10.07
C GLY A 45 -2.22 -0.77 10.17
N ARG A 46 -3.41 -0.36 10.64
CA ARG A 46 -3.74 1.06 10.85
C ARG A 46 -2.94 1.71 11.97
N THR A 47 -2.67 0.98 13.04
CA THR A 47 -1.84 1.49 14.16
C THR A 47 -0.40 1.71 13.68
N ALA A 48 0.17 0.70 13.03
CA ALA A 48 1.51 0.80 12.45
C ALA A 48 1.61 1.93 11.42
N ALA A 49 0.62 2.08 10.52
CA ALA A 49 0.61 3.18 9.55
C ALA A 49 0.69 4.56 10.22
N LYS A 50 -0.05 4.77 11.30
CA LYS A 50 -0.01 6.03 12.08
C LYS A 50 1.34 6.24 12.76
N GLU A 51 1.91 5.21 13.37
CA GLU A 51 3.23 5.28 14.02
C GLU A 51 4.33 5.62 13.01
N ILE A 52 4.33 4.94 11.85
CA ILE A 52 5.27 5.20 10.75
C ILE A 52 5.10 6.62 10.23
N ALA A 53 3.87 7.06 9.96
CA ALA A 53 3.60 8.41 9.52
C ALA A 53 4.10 9.46 10.54
N GLY A 54 3.91 9.22 11.83
CA GLY A 54 4.44 10.06 12.90
C GLY A 54 5.97 10.17 12.85
N LYS A 55 6.68 9.04 12.75
CA LYS A 55 8.15 9.02 12.62
C LYS A 55 8.62 9.79 11.38
N LEU A 56 7.98 9.55 10.23
CA LEU A 56 8.32 10.23 8.97
C LEU A 56 8.12 11.75 9.06
N ARG A 57 7.04 12.21 9.70
CA ARG A 57 6.81 13.65 9.95
C ARG A 57 7.92 14.26 10.81
N SER A 58 8.32 13.57 11.89
CA SER A 58 9.44 14.00 12.74
C SER A 58 10.77 14.07 12.00
N MET A 59 10.93 13.28 10.92
CA MET A 59 12.09 13.32 10.03
C MET A 59 11.99 14.39 8.92
N GLY A 60 10.91 15.17 8.88
CA GLY A 60 10.70 16.26 7.91
C GLY A 60 9.95 15.87 6.64
N TYR A 61 9.41 14.66 6.54
CA TYR A 61 8.56 14.28 5.41
C TYR A 61 7.16 14.87 5.57
N ILE A 62 6.73 15.67 4.58
CA ILE A 62 5.43 16.34 4.59
C ILE A 62 4.37 15.59 3.77
N ASN A 63 4.78 14.93 2.68
CA ASN A 63 3.86 14.29 1.74
C ASN A 63 3.73 12.80 2.06
N ILE A 64 3.00 12.51 3.13
CA ILE A 64 2.71 11.14 3.58
C ILE A 64 1.23 10.87 3.40
N TYR A 65 0.91 9.81 2.68
CA TYR A 65 -0.46 9.39 2.39
C TYR A 65 -0.70 8.01 2.96
N GLU A 66 -1.88 7.80 3.56
CA GLU A 66 -2.34 6.48 3.98
C GLU A 66 -3.43 6.02 3.01
N ARG A 67 -3.28 4.82 2.45
CA ARG A 67 -4.27 4.19 1.58
C ARG A 67 -4.57 2.81 2.11
N TYR A 68 -5.84 2.48 2.17
CA TYR A 68 -6.33 1.20 2.66
C TYR A 68 -7.20 0.54 1.59
N PRO A 69 -7.16 -0.80 1.49
CA PRO A 69 -8.11 -1.55 0.68
C PRO A 69 -9.52 -1.47 1.29
N ASN A 70 -10.53 -1.78 0.47
CA ASN A 70 -11.92 -1.89 0.97
C ASN A 70 -12.10 -3.14 1.85
N GLU A 71 -11.38 -4.20 1.53
CA GLU A 71 -11.32 -5.43 2.30
C GLU A 71 -10.17 -5.40 3.31
N LYS A 72 -9.85 -6.54 3.94
CA LYS A 72 -8.76 -6.66 4.92
C LYS A 72 -7.41 -6.26 4.32
N ASP A 73 -7.08 -6.79 3.15
CA ASP A 73 -5.86 -6.48 2.43
C ASP A 73 -6.14 -6.34 0.90
N TYR A 74 -5.17 -5.80 0.16
CA TYR A 74 -5.31 -5.59 -1.28
C TYR A 74 -5.48 -6.90 -2.06
N ASN A 75 -5.00 -8.02 -1.54
CA ASN A 75 -5.14 -9.33 -2.18
C ASN A 75 -6.56 -9.88 -2.01
N ASP A 76 -7.17 -9.70 -0.85
CA ASP A 76 -8.56 -10.07 -0.61
C ASP A 76 -9.53 -9.19 -1.43
N GLU A 77 -9.23 -7.90 -1.59
CA GLU A 77 -9.97 -7.04 -2.53
C GLU A 77 -9.88 -7.55 -3.97
N LEU A 78 -8.68 -7.97 -4.43
CA LEU A 78 -8.49 -8.54 -5.76
C LEU A 78 -9.25 -9.87 -5.95
N LYS A 79 -9.27 -10.74 -4.92
CA LYS A 79 -10.06 -11.99 -4.98
C LYS A 79 -11.55 -11.70 -5.11
N LYS A 80 -12.07 -10.72 -4.38
CA LYS A 80 -13.49 -10.32 -4.45
C LYS A 80 -13.85 -9.79 -5.83
N VAL A 81 -13.03 -8.89 -6.38
CA VAL A 81 -13.22 -8.38 -7.76
C VAL A 81 -13.21 -9.52 -8.77
N LYS A 82 -12.30 -10.48 -8.62
CA LYS A 82 -12.25 -11.65 -9.49
C LYS A 82 -13.51 -12.51 -9.40
N SER A 83 -14.07 -12.72 -8.21
CA SER A 83 -15.34 -13.45 -8.03
C SER A 83 -16.48 -12.76 -8.78
N ILE A 84 -16.64 -11.45 -8.58
CA ILE A 84 -17.68 -10.65 -9.23
C ILE A 84 -17.58 -10.74 -10.76
N ILE A 85 -16.36 -10.63 -11.30
CA ILE A 85 -16.13 -10.74 -12.75
C ILE A 85 -16.51 -12.12 -13.27
N ASN A 86 -16.17 -13.19 -12.54
CA ASN A 86 -16.52 -14.55 -12.94
C ASN A 86 -18.03 -14.79 -12.90
N GLU A 87 -18.71 -14.35 -11.84
CA GLU A 87 -20.17 -14.44 -11.70
C GLU A 87 -20.88 -13.69 -12.85
N GLN A 88 -20.40 -12.49 -13.19
CA GLN A 88 -20.94 -11.73 -14.32
C GLN A 88 -20.67 -12.41 -15.67
N ALA A 89 -19.54 -13.09 -15.83
CA ALA A 89 -19.23 -13.82 -17.06
C ALA A 89 -20.17 -15.03 -17.23
N GLU A 90 -20.45 -15.76 -16.15
CA GLU A 90 -21.37 -16.90 -16.15
C GLU A 90 -22.83 -16.48 -16.42
N GLU A 91 -23.27 -15.32 -15.91
CA GLU A 91 -24.59 -14.75 -16.22
C GLU A 91 -24.72 -14.27 -17.68
N ASN A 92 -23.65 -13.77 -18.29
CA ASN A 92 -23.66 -13.30 -19.68
C ASN A 92 -23.56 -14.44 -20.72
N GLU A 93 -23.22 -15.65 -20.28
CA GLU A 93 -23.18 -16.86 -21.11
C GLU A 93 -24.49 -17.67 -21.08
N GLN A 94 -25.45 -17.30 -20.21
CA GLN A 94 -26.82 -17.84 -20.16
C GLN A 94 -27.81 -17.01 -21.00
#